data_AF-A0A1H2H5N7-F1
#
_entry.id   AF-A0A1H2H5N7-F1
#
_cell.length_a   1.000
_cell.length_b   1.000
_cell.length_c   1.000
_cell.angle_alpha   90.00
_cell.angle_beta   90.00
_cell.angle_gamma   90.00
#
_symmetry.space_group_name_H-M   'P 1'
#
loop_
_entity.id
_entity.type
_entity.pdbx_description
1 polymer ?
#
loop_
_entity_poly.entity_id
_entity_poly.type
_entity_poly.pdbx_seq_one_letter_code
_entity_poly.pdbx_strand_id
1 'polypeptide(L)'
;MGVSIRAQIAGRVRDYDDDVFFLFGYGPKQQHLGAGQTRTCPRCHNTTQWARMREFKQFTVFFIPIARWGRREFEACGICGAAVAV
;
A
#
# COMPACT_ATOMS: atom_id res chain seq x y z
N MET A 1 -22.35 8.74 -14.28
CA MET A 1 -20.94 9.00 -14.61
C MET A 1 -20.37 9.82 -13.49
N GLY A 2 -19.51 9.26 -12.63
CA GLY A 2 -19.01 9.96 -11.44
C GLY A 2 -18.98 9.09 -10.21
N VAL A 3 -18.12 8.07 -10.21
CA VAL A 3 -17.66 7.45 -8.97
C VAL A 3 -16.19 7.78 -8.88
N SER A 4 -15.89 8.82 -8.11
CA SER A 4 -14.54 9.18 -7.72
C SER A 4 -14.02 8.07 -6.82
N ILE A 5 -13.31 7.11 -7.41
CA ILE A 5 -12.70 5.96 -6.73
C ILE A 5 -11.42 6.45 -6.04
N ARG A 6 -11.60 7.19 -4.95
CA ARG A 6 -10.59 7.29 -3.89
C ARG A 6 -10.85 6.14 -2.94
N ALA A 7 -10.20 5.01 -3.23
CA ALA A 7 -10.15 3.81 -2.42
C ALA A 7 -9.99 4.14 -0.92
N GLN A 8 -11.10 4.06 -0.19
CA GLN A 8 -11.27 4.48 1.20
C GLN A 8 -10.88 3.37 2.20
N ILE A 9 -9.73 2.70 2.00
CA ILE A 9 -9.21 1.68 2.94
C ILE A 9 -7.71 1.89 3.20
N ALA A 10 -7.28 3.15 3.34
CA ALA A 10 -5.97 3.50 3.89
C ALA A 10 -6.08 4.60 4.97
N GLY A 11 -7.25 4.70 5.61
CA GLY A 11 -7.64 5.82 6.46
C GLY A 11 -7.13 5.79 7.90
N ARG A 12 -5.89 5.34 8.18
CA ARG A 12 -5.10 5.77 9.35
C ARG A 12 -3.64 5.24 9.33
N VAL A 13 -2.81 5.73 8.41
CA VAL A 13 -1.42 6.02 8.78
C VAL A 13 -1.28 7.52 8.66
N ARG A 14 -1.58 8.21 9.77
CA ARG A 14 -1.07 9.55 10.00
C ARG A 14 0.44 9.38 10.14
N ASP A 15 1.16 9.63 9.05
CA ASP A 15 2.57 10.00 9.10
C ASP A 15 2.53 11.53 8.96
N TYR A 16 2.44 12.23 10.09
CA TYR A 16 2.44 13.70 10.14
C TYR A 16 3.60 14.18 11.04
N ASP A 17 4.69 13.42 11.04
CA ASP A 17 5.98 13.86 11.53
C ASP A 17 6.95 13.87 10.32
N ASP A 18 6.54 14.55 9.24
CA ASP A 18 7.48 15.14 8.28
C ASP A 18 8.20 16.30 8.99
N ASP A 19 8.97 15.99 10.03
CA ASP A 19 9.90 16.94 10.62
C ASP A 19 11.02 17.13 9.60
N VAL A 20 10.87 18.21 8.84
CA VAL A 20 11.67 18.55 7.66
C VAL A 20 13.09 18.86 8.09
N PHE A 21 13.92 17.83 8.24
CA PHE A 21 15.35 17.99 8.24
C PHE A 21 15.85 17.66 6.84
N PHE A 22 16.39 18.66 6.15
CA PHE A 22 17.03 18.61 4.82
C PHE A 22 18.08 17.48 4.62
N LEU A 23 18.33 16.69 5.66
CA LEU A 23 19.31 15.63 5.75
C LEU A 23 18.69 14.24 5.63
N PHE A 24 17.45 14.01 6.10
CA PHE A 24 16.87 12.66 6.15
C PHE A 24 15.35 12.66 5.95
N GLY A 25 14.86 11.60 5.30
CA GLY A 25 13.45 11.29 5.12
C GLY A 25 13.19 9.84 5.50
N TYR A 26 12.13 9.59 6.23
CA TYR A 26 11.73 8.25 6.67
C TYR A 26 10.24 8.08 6.37
N GLY A 27 9.85 6.97 5.74
CA GLY A 27 8.43 6.70 5.54
C GLY A 27 8.10 5.34 4.95
N PRO A 28 6.84 4.88 5.11
CA PRO A 28 6.35 3.70 4.43
C PRO A 28 6.17 3.98 2.93
N LYS A 29 6.64 3.05 2.09
CA LYS A 29 6.46 3.03 0.65
C LYS A 29 5.65 1.80 0.25
N GLN A 30 4.68 1.99 -0.63
CA GLN A 30 3.91 0.90 -1.22
C GLN A 30 4.35 0.66 -2.67
N GLN A 31 4.47 -0.61 -3.04
CA GLN A 31 4.83 -1.06 -4.37
C GLN A 31 3.77 -2.04 -4.87
N HIS A 32 3.23 -1.78 -6.06
CA HIS A 32 2.38 -2.74 -6.75
C HIS A 32 3.24 -3.86 -7.33
N LEU A 33 2.99 -5.10 -6.89
CA LEU A 33 3.69 -6.30 -7.38
C LEU A 33 3.00 -6.91 -8.61
N GLY A 34 1.83 -6.41 -8.98
CA GLY A 34 1.07 -6.85 -10.14
C GLY A 34 -0.25 -7.52 -9.77
N ALA A 35 -0.85 -8.20 -10.76
CA ALA A 35 -2.05 -9.00 -10.56
C ALA A 35 -1.69 -10.30 -9.82
N GLY A 36 -2.39 -10.55 -8.72
CA GLY A 36 -2.35 -11.79 -7.95
C GLY A 36 -3.39 -12.79 -8.46
N GLN A 37 -3.81 -13.69 -7.58
CA GLN A 37 -4.74 -14.76 -7.92
C GLN A 37 -6.19 -14.24 -8.05
N THR A 38 -6.96 -14.86 -8.93
CA THR A 38 -8.41 -14.63 -9.01
C THR A 38 -9.09 -15.38 -7.87
N ARG A 39 -9.70 -14.65 -6.93
CA ARG A 39 -10.40 -15.24 -5.78
C ARG A 39 -11.71 -14.52 -5.51
N THR A 40 -12.70 -15.26 -5.02
CA THR A 40 -13.99 -14.69 -4.59
C THR A 40 -13.78 -13.87 -3.33
N CYS A 41 -14.15 -12.59 -3.38
CA CYS A 41 -13.97 -11.71 -2.23
C CYS A 41 -15.02 -12.01 -1.14
N PRO A 42 -14.62 -12.24 0.13
CA PRO A 42 -15.57 -12.49 1.20
C PRO A 42 -16.40 -11.25 1.58
N ARG A 43 -16.00 -10.06 1.10
CA ARG A 43 -16.68 -8.79 1.39
C ARG A 43 -17.73 -8.43 0.34
N CYS A 44 -17.41 -8.57 -0.94
CA CYS A 44 -18.31 -8.19 -2.05
C CYS A 44 -18.83 -9.38 -2.85
N HIS A 45 -18.48 -10.61 -2.46
CA HIS A 45 -18.91 -11.88 -3.09
C HIS A 45 -18.72 -11.96 -4.60
N ASN A 46 -17.78 -11.17 -5.13
CA ASN A 46 -17.48 -11.14 -6.56
C ASN A 46 -16.12 -11.82 -6.81
N THR A 47 -16.03 -12.54 -7.92
CA THR A 47 -14.81 -13.20 -8.39
C THR A 47 -13.98 -12.17 -9.13
N THR A 48 -12.86 -11.78 -8.55
CA THR A 48 -12.00 -10.74 -9.13
C THR A 48 -10.53 -11.08 -8.96
N GLN A 49 -9.69 -10.46 -9.79
CA GLN A 49 -8.25 -10.53 -9.60
C GLN A 49 -7.86 -9.63 -8.43
N TRP A 50 -7.15 -10.23 -7.47
CA TRP A 50 -6.61 -9.51 -6.34
C TRP A 50 -5.31 -8.86 -6.74
N ALA A 51 -5.13 -7.57 -6.47
CA ALA A 51 -3.88 -6.86 -6.72
C ALA A 51 -2.90 -7.16 -5.60
N ARG A 52 -1.70 -7.64 -5.93
CA ARG A 52 -0.63 -7.84 -4.95
C ARG A 52 0.09 -6.52 -4.73
N MET A 53 0.21 -6.15 -3.47
CA MET A 53 0.88 -4.94 -3.03
C MET A 53 1.89 -5.29 -1.94
N ARG A 54 2.95 -4.50 -1.86
CA ARG A 54 3.96 -4.64 -0.82
C ARG A 54 4.25 -3.29 -0.22
N GLU A 55 4.23 -3.24 1.10
CA GLU A 55 4.67 -2.10 1.87
C GLU A 55 6.07 -2.37 2.41
N PHE A 56 6.93 -1.36 2.42
CA PHE A 56 8.22 -1.40 3.08
C PHE A 56 8.56 -0.03 3.64
N LYS A 57 9.31 -0.01 4.73
CA LYS A 57 9.84 1.23 5.30
C LYS A 57 11.12 1.58 4.56
N GLN A 58 11.19 2.81 4.05
CA GLN A 58 12.37 3.32 3.38
C GLN A 58 12.94 4.49 4.19
N PHE A 59 14.23 4.40 4.49
CA PHE A 59 15.00 5.49 5.05
C PHE A 59 15.92 6.07 3.97
N THR A 60 15.80 7.37 3.77
CA THR A 60 16.56 8.16 2.79
C THR A 60 17.37 9.22 3.52
N VAL A 61 18.62 9.40 3.13
CA VAL A 61 19.51 10.47 3.63
C VAL A 61 20.05 11.20 2.41
N PHE A 62 19.94 12.53 2.36
CA PHE A 62 20.30 13.34 1.17
C PHE A 62 19.78 12.73 -0.15
N PHE A 63 18.51 12.30 -0.19
CA PHE A 63 17.88 11.64 -1.34
C PHE A 63 18.43 10.25 -1.71
N ILE A 64 19.43 9.74 -1.00
CA ILE A 64 19.99 8.40 -1.19
C ILE A 64 19.27 7.41 -0.26
N PRO A 65 18.58 6.38 -0.79
CA PRO A 65 17.93 5.36 0.05
C PRO A 65 18.97 4.42 0.66
N ILE A 66 19.26 4.57 1.95
CA ILE A 66 20.31 3.80 2.64
C ILE A 66 19.81 2.52 3.31
N ALA A 67 18.53 2.47 3.69
CA ALA A 67 17.97 1.30 4.36
C ALA A 67 16.51 1.07 3.95
N ARG A 68 16.17 -0.21 3.75
CA ARG A 68 14.81 -0.68 3.45
C ARG A 68 14.48 -1.89 4.32
N TRP A 69 13.42 -1.82 5.11
CA TRP A 69 13.04 -2.93 6.01
C TRP A 69 11.53 -3.06 6.17
N GLY A 70 11.11 -4.08 6.94
CA GLY A 70 9.70 -4.29 7.27
C GLY A 70 8.81 -4.56 6.06
N ARG A 71 9.30 -5.38 5.12
CA ARG A 71 8.55 -5.81 3.94
C ARG A 71 7.27 -6.55 4.38
N ARG A 72 6.12 -6.03 3.98
CA ARG A 72 4.80 -6.62 4.25
C ARG A 72 4.07 -6.77 2.92
N GLU A 73 3.69 -7.99 2.58
CA GLU A 73 2.92 -8.27 1.37
C GLU A 73 1.45 -8.44 1.73
N PHE A 74 0.59 -7.82 0.92
CA PHE A 74 -0.85 -7.91 1.07
C PHE A 74 -1.51 -7.95 -0.30
N GLU A 75 -2.66 -8.62 -0.37
CA GLU A 75 -3.48 -8.70 -1.55
C GLU A 75 -4.72 -7.84 -1.34
N ALA A 76 -5.01 -6.95 -2.29
CA ALA A 76 -6.16 -6.06 -2.24
C ALA A 76 -7.17 -6.40 -3.36
N CYS A 77 -8.44 -6.50 -3.00
CA CYS A 77 -9.51 -6.72 -3.96
C CYS A 77 -9.67 -5.51 -4.89
N GLY A 78 -9.61 -5.73 -6.22
CA GLY A 78 -9.73 -4.66 -7.21
C GLY A 78 -11.11 -3.99 -7.29
N ILE A 79 -12.13 -4.57 -6.66
CA ILE A 79 -13.52 -4.07 -6.71
C ILE A 79 -13.87 -3.26 -5.45
N CYS A 80 -13.75 -3.88 -4.28
CA CYS A 80 -14.13 -3.24 -3.01
C CYS A 80 -12.93 -2.76 -2.17
N GLY A 81 -11.70 -2.99 -2.63
CA GLY A 81 -10.47 -2.59 -1.94
C GLY A 81 -10.16 -3.39 -0.67
N ALA A 82 -10.88 -4.48 -0.37
CA ALA A 82 -10.57 -5.32 0.78
C ALA A 82 -9.11 -5.82 0.72
N ALA A 83 -8.30 -5.45 1.70
CA ALA A 83 -6.91 -5.88 1.81
C ALA A 83 -6.77 -7.03 2.81
N VAL A 84 -6.04 -8.07 2.43
CA VAL A 84 -5.75 -9.25 3.25
C VAL A 84 -4.24 -9.48 3.22
N ALA A 85 -3.63 -9.67 4.40
CA ALA A 85 -2.22 -10.02 4.49
C ALA A 85 -2.00 -11.44 3.93
N VAL A 86 -0.90 -11.62 3.18
CA VAL A 86 -0.49 -12.92 2.62
C VAL A 86 0.51 -13.59 3.54
#